data_AF-A0A7W1C988-F1
#
_entry.id   AF-A0A7W1C988-F1
#
_cell.length_a   1.000
_cell.length_b   1.000
_cell.length_c   1.000
_cell.angle_alpha   90.00
_cell.angle_beta   90.00
_cell.angle_gamma   90.00
#
_symmetry.space_group_name_H-M   'P 1'
#
loop_
_entity.id
_entity.type
_entity.pdbx_description
1 polymer ?
#
loop_
_entity_poly.entity_id
_entity_poly.type
_entity_poly.pdbx_seq_one_letter_code
_entity_poly.pdbx_strand_id
1 'polypeptide(L)' 'MSNLTITVGDEALRMARIRALTQGTSVNAVLREFLEAYAGVRGEQEEASRRLISLSRDAGSRRGGRRWTRNELYERG' A
#
# COMPACT_ATOMS: atom_id res chain seq x y z
N MET A 1 -25.96 -1.12 -4.88
CA MET A 1 -24.92 -1.77 -5.71
C MET A 1 -25.05 -1.22 -7.12
N SER A 2 -23.97 -0.69 -7.69
CA SER A 2 -23.89 -0.24 -9.08
C SER A 2 -23.08 -1.24 -9.91
N ASN A 3 -23.39 -1.37 -11.21
CA ASN A 3 -22.64 -2.22 -12.13
C ASN A 3 -21.74 -1.35 -13.01
N LEU A 4 -20.49 -1.78 -13.23
CA LEU A 4 -19.51 -1.12 -14.08
C LEU A 4 -19.03 -2.10 -15.15
N THR A 5 -19.19 -1.72 -16.42
CA THR A 5 -18.62 -2.45 -17.56
C THR A 5 -17.52 -1.60 -18.18
N ILE A 6 -16.34 -2.19 -18.32
CA ILE A 6 -15.17 -1.56 -18.95
C ILE A 6 -14.57 -2.50 -19.98
N THR A 7 -14.03 -1.94 -21.05
CA THR A 7 -13.22 -2.67 -22.01
C THR A 7 -11.75 -2.58 -21.60
N VAL A 8 -11.10 -3.73 -21.52
CA VAL A 8 -9.66 -3.85 -21.20
C VAL A 8 -9.01 -4.77 -22.22
N GLY A 9 -7.70 -4.63 -22.42
CA GLY A 9 -6.97 -5.53 -23.31
C GLY A 9 -7.02 -6.97 -22.80
N ASP A 10 -7.23 -7.92 -23.71
CA ASP A 10 -7.42 -9.34 -23.38
C ASP A 10 -6.25 -9.93 -22.59
N GLU A 11 -5.02 -9.59 -22.97
CA GLU A 11 -3.82 -10.08 -22.27
C GLU A 11 -3.72 -9.51 -20.85
N ALA A 12 -4.05 -8.23 -20.67
CA ALA A 12 -4.07 -7.62 -19.35
C ALA A 12 -5.13 -8.28 -18.45
N LEU A 13 -6.31 -8.57 -18.98
CA LEU A 13 -7.37 -9.27 -18.24
C LEU A 13 -6.96 -10.70 -17.88
N ARG A 14 -6.32 -11.42 -18.81
CA ARG A 14 -5.82 -12.78 -18.59
C ARG A 14 -4.79 -12.80 -17.45
N MET A 15 -3.80 -11.92 -17.50
CA MET A 15 -2.75 -11.84 -16.48
C MET A 15 -3.31 -11.40 -15.12
N ALA A 16 -4.26 -10.45 -15.10
CA ALA A 16 -4.95 -10.05 -13.89
C ALA A 16 -5.71 -11.22 -13.25
N ARG A 17 -6.39 -12.06 -14.05
CA ARG A 17 -7.08 -13.26 -13.55
C ARG A 17 -6.13 -14.28 -12.95
N ILE A 18 -5.03 -14.58 -13.62
CA ILE A 18 -4.02 -15.51 -13.11
C ILE A 18 -3.49 -15.00 -11.75
N ARG A 19 -3.11 -13.72 -11.68
CA ARG A 19 -2.62 -13.11 -10.45
C ARG A 19 -3.64 -13.14 -9.32
N ALA A 20 -4.89 -12.80 -9.61
CA ALA A 20 -5.97 -12.81 -8.62
C ALA A 20 -6.18 -14.23 -8.07
N LEU A 21 -6.18 -15.25 -8.92
CA LEU A 21 -6.29 -16.64 -8.50
C LEU A 21 -5.13 -17.07 -7.61
N THR A 22 -3.89 -16.71 -7.96
CA THR A 22 -2.71 -16.98 -7.12
C THR A 22 -2.83 -16.33 -5.74
N GLN A 23 -3.50 -15.19 -5.63
CA GLN A 23 -3.72 -14.46 -4.39
C GLN A 23 -5.02 -14.90 -3.66
N GLY A 24 -5.75 -15.89 -4.18
CA GLY A 24 -7.02 -16.33 -3.59
C GLY A 24 -8.15 -15.29 -3.69
N THR A 25 -8.06 -14.36 -4.65
CA THR A 25 -9.03 -13.29 -4.87
C THR A 25 -9.60 -13.32 -6.30
N SER A 26 -10.43 -12.34 -6.64
CA SER A 26 -10.96 -12.15 -8.00
C SER A 26 -10.62 -10.77 -8.53
N VAL A 27 -10.57 -10.63 -9.86
CA VAL A 27 -10.36 -9.33 -10.52
C VAL A 27 -11.44 -8.32 -10.10
N ASN A 28 -12.69 -8.77 -9.90
CA ASN A 28 -13.78 -7.91 -9.44
C ASN A 28 -13.59 -7.41 -8.01
N ALA A 29 -13.05 -8.25 -7.12
CA ALA A 29 -12.73 -7.85 -5.75
C ALA A 29 -11.60 -6.82 -5.73
N VAL A 30 -10.52 -7.07 -6.49
CA VAL A 30 -9.40 -6.13 -6.64
C VAL A 30 -9.87 -4.80 -7.22
N LEU A 31 -10.71 -4.83 -8.26
CA LEU A 31 -11.24 -3.60 -8.87
C LEU A 31 -12.14 -2.83 -7.92
N ARG A 32 -12.97 -3.53 -7.12
CA ARG A 32 -13.80 -2.91 -6.09
C ARG A 32 -12.95 -2.18 -5.05
N GLU A 33 -11.96 -2.85 -4.48
CA GLU A 33 -11.07 -2.26 -3.48
C GLU A 33 -10.30 -1.06 -4.06
N PHE A 34 -9.83 -1.19 -5.30
CA PHE A 34 -9.16 -0.09 -6.00
C PHE A 34 -10.09 1.11 -6.20
N LEU A 35 -11.34 0.90 -6.61
CA LEU A 35 -12.31 1.99 -6.81
C LEU A 35 -12.71 2.64 -5.49
N GLU A 36 -12.85 1.88 -4.40
CA GLU A 36 -13.11 2.42 -3.06
C GLU A 36 -11.94 3.27 -2.55
N ALA A 37 -10.71 2.80 -2.76
CA ALA A 37 -9.50 3.54 -2.43
C ALA A 37 -9.39 4.81 -3.29
N TYR A 38 -9.55 4.68 -4.60
CA TYR A 38 -9.50 5.78 -5.57
C TYR A 38 -10.55 6.87 -5.31
N ALA A 39 -11.78 6.47 -4.95
CA ALA A 39 -12.85 7.39 -4.57
C ALA A 39 -12.64 8.03 -3.19
N GLY A 40 -11.55 7.70 -2.47
CA GLY A 40 -11.27 8.21 -1.14
C GLY A 40 -12.24 7.69 -0.08
N VAL A 41 -13.04 6.65 -0.39
CA VAL A 41 -14.02 6.06 0.53
C VAL A 41 -13.31 5.33 1.68
N ARG A 42 -12.04 4.95 1.50
CA ARG A 42 -11.12 4.43 2.53
C ARG A 42 -10.10 5.48 3.02
N GLY A 43 -10.50 6.76 3.04
CA GLY A 43 -9.63 7.92 3.24
C GLY A 43 -8.68 7.86 4.45
N GLU A 44 -9.05 7.19 5.53
CA GLU A 44 -8.20 7.10 6.74
C GLU A 44 -6.94 6.22 6.53
N GLN A 45 -7.01 5.17 5.71
CA GLN A 45 -5.91 4.21 5.56
C GLN A 45 -4.87 4.67 4.52
N GLU A 46 -5.32 5.37 3.47
CA GLU A 46 -4.42 5.97 2.47
C GLU A 46 -3.65 7.16 3.05
N GLU A 47 -4.27 7.98 3.89
CA GLU A 47 -3.58 9.06 4.59
C GLU A 47 -2.49 8.53 5.53
N ALA A 48 -2.76 7.46 6.27
CA ALA A 48 -1.77 6.82 7.13
C ALA A 48 -0.58 6.29 6.32
N SER A 49 -0.85 5.67 5.17
CA SER A 49 0.19 5.14 4.28
C SER A 49 1.01 6.27 3.62
N ARG A 50 0.37 7.35 3.17
CA ARG A 50 1.06 8.56 2.66
C ARG A 50 1.92 9.20 3.75
N ARG A 51 1.41 9.30 4.98
CA ARG A 51 2.16 9.81 6.14
C ARG A 51 3.37 8.93 6.49
N LEU A 52 3.23 7.61 6.42
CA LEU A 52 4.35 6.69 6.67
C LEU A 52 5.46 6.84 5.61
N ILE A 53 5.07 6.95 4.33
CA ILE A 53 6.01 7.16 3.22
C ILE A 53 6.65 8.55 3.31
N SER A 54 5.91 9.59 3.69
CA SER A 54 6.48 10.93 3.88
C SER A 54 7.46 10.96 5.05
N LEU A 55 7.11 10.36 6.19
CA LEU A 55 7.99 10.27 7.35
C LEU A 55 9.27 9.47 7.03
N SER A 56 9.17 8.43 6.20
CA SER A 56 10.32 7.63 5.77
C SER A 56 11.22 8.39 4.78
N ARG A 57 10.66 9.29 3.97
CA ARG A 57 11.41 10.17 3.07
C ARG A 57 12.08 11.33 3.82
N ASP A 58 11.40 11.90 4.81
CA ASP A 58 11.94 12.96 5.68
C ASP A 58 12.96 12.42 6.68
N ALA A 59 12.81 11.16 7.10
CA ALA A 59 13.83 10.38 7.81
C ALA A 59 14.96 9.96 6.87
N GLY A 60 15.56 10.94 6.17
CA GLY A 60 16.81 10.77 5.45
C GLY A 60 17.83 10.12 6.38
N SER A 61 18.37 8.98 5.93
CA SER A 61 19.44 8.22 6.56
C SER A 61 20.59 9.16 6.97
N ARG A 62 20.56 9.66 8.21
CA ARG A 62 21.75 10.22 8.84
C ARG A 62 22.59 9.04 9.32
N ARG A 63 23.35 8.44 8.39
CA ARG A 63 24.57 7.70 8.75
C ARG A 63 25.61 8.70 9.27
N GLY A 64 25.37 9.19 10.49
CA GLY A 64 26.26 10.02 11.25
C GLY A 64 26.80 9.25 12.45
N GLY A 65 27.74 8.34 12.21
CA GLY A 65 28.84 8.01 13.12
C GLY A 65 28.58 7.51 14.56
N ARG A 66 27.36 7.13 14.97
CA ARG A 66 27.14 6.60 16.33
C ARG A 66 26.40 5.26 16.31
N ARG A 67 27.13 4.19 16.63
CA ARG A 67 26.54 2.90 17.04
C ARG A 67 26.05 3.08 18.48
N TRP A 68 24.76 3.32 18.66
CA TRP A 68 24.18 3.16 19.98
C TRP A 68 24.19 1.68 20.34
N THR A 69 24.90 1.33 21.41
CA THR A 69 24.81 -0.02 22.00
C THR A 69 23.56 -0.07 22.87
N ARG A 70 22.97 -1.28 22.98
CA ARG A 70 21.68 -1.52 23.65
C ARG A 70 21.56 -0.91 25.05
N ASN A 71 22.66 -0.71 25.75
CA ASN A 71 22.69 -0.15 27.10
C ASN A 71 22.42 1.37 27.14
N GLU A 72 22.77 2.13 26.10
CA GLU A 72 22.60 3.60 26.08
C GLU A 72 21.15 4.05 25.86
N LEU A 73 20.30 3.18 25.32
CA LEU A 73 18.89 3.48 25.04
C LEU A 73 17.99 3.38 26.28
N TYR A 74 18.44 2.69 27.34
CA TYR A 74 17.65 2.49 28.56
C TYR A 74 17.79 3.61 29.60
N GLU A 75 18.80 4.48 29.50
CA GLU A 75 19.03 5.56 30.49
C GLU A 75 18.32 6.89 30.18
N ARG A 76 17.57 6.99 29.08
CA ARG A 76 16.78 8.19 28.74
C ARG A 76 15.27 8.04 28.96
N GLY A 77 14.90 7.24 29.97
CA GLY A 77 13.53 7.18 30.49
C GLY A 77 13.18 8.43 31.27
#